data_AF-A0A1I3ANA8-F1
#
_entry.id   AF-A0A1I3ANA8-F1
#
_cell.length_a   1.000
_cell.length_b   1.000
_cell.length_c   1.000
_cell.angle_alpha   90.00
_cell.angle_beta   90.00
_cell.angle_gamma   90.00
#
_symmetry.space_group_name_H-M   'P 1'
#
loop_
_entity.id
_entity.type
_entity.pdbx_description
1 polymer ?
#
loop_
_entity_poly.entity_id
_entity_poly.type
_entity_poly.pdbx_seq_one_letter_code
_entity_poly.pdbx_strand_id
1 'polypeptide(L)'
;MPTIEIASINSQGLGLNQDDFALAIIEENKLISHRGLFYNLLLEQDGTIVHVGNPDFKDDKEIGFFADEIIDWSVDPNDQISIPIHDTDDIIDDRGSNQQFIFKILSQYKVEINQILTIAVDNSPNNKVCFLTDYQFGPENANIEIIYTINDFWALHDSGGLTFTQCMKYMANSCAAHNSGLAKVAGNLLHIANLPNSYIFIVYLIVSNDSIK
;
A
#
# COMPACT_ATOMS: atom_id res chain seq x y z
N MET A 1 -9.07 -11.34 9.58
CA MET A 1 -9.84 -10.41 8.74
C MET A 1 -8.91 -9.44 8.03
N PRO A 2 -9.15 -9.13 6.75
CA PRO A 2 -8.33 -8.18 6.01
C PRO A 2 -8.62 -6.75 6.45
N THR A 3 -7.61 -5.88 6.31
CA THR A 3 -7.75 -4.42 6.51
C THR A 3 -7.17 -3.67 5.34
N ILE A 4 -7.71 -2.49 5.07
CA ILE A 4 -7.17 -1.53 4.10
C ILE A 4 -6.96 -0.21 4.82
N GLU A 5 -5.76 0.33 4.72
CA GLU A 5 -5.39 1.62 5.30
C GLU A 5 -4.70 2.49 4.24
N ILE A 6 -4.94 3.81 4.28
CA ILE A 6 -4.30 4.78 3.41
C ILE A 6 -3.63 5.83 4.29
N ALA A 7 -2.30 5.83 4.33
CA ALA A 7 -1.51 6.76 5.11
C ALA A 7 -0.94 7.88 4.23
N SER A 8 -1.26 9.12 4.54
CA SER A 8 -0.65 10.31 3.96
C SER A 8 0.44 10.83 4.89
N ILE A 9 1.70 10.78 4.44
CA ILE A 9 2.85 11.14 5.25
C ILE A 9 2.97 12.67 5.35
N ASN A 10 3.23 13.15 6.57
CA ASN A 10 3.33 14.55 6.99
C ASN A 10 2.07 15.41 6.80
N SER A 11 0.92 14.84 6.44
CA SER A 11 -0.34 15.59 6.43
C SER A 11 -0.83 15.90 7.85
N GLN A 12 -1.73 16.87 7.98
CA GLN A 12 -2.33 17.31 9.25
C GLN A 12 -3.84 17.00 9.34
N GLY A 13 -4.33 16.22 8.37
CA GLY A 13 -5.73 15.94 8.10
C GLY A 13 -5.93 15.82 6.60
N LEU A 14 -6.89 15.00 6.19
CA LEU A 14 -7.37 14.87 4.81
C LEU A 14 -8.74 15.54 4.63
N GLY A 15 -9.47 15.76 5.72
CA GLY A 15 -10.77 16.44 5.69
C GLY A 15 -11.85 15.62 5.02
N LEU A 16 -11.79 14.29 5.16
CA LEU A 16 -12.77 13.38 4.60
C LEU A 16 -14.08 13.46 5.40
N ASN A 17 -15.21 13.46 4.70
CA ASN A 17 -16.53 13.34 5.32
C ASN A 17 -17.12 11.96 4.99
N GLN A 18 -17.53 11.22 6.02
CA GLN A 18 -18.16 9.90 5.87
C GLN A 18 -19.38 9.92 4.94
N ASP A 19 -20.12 11.02 4.88
CA ASP A 19 -21.32 11.13 4.02
C ASP A 19 -20.99 11.12 2.52
N ASP A 20 -19.74 11.40 2.15
CA ASP A 20 -19.30 11.43 0.76
C ASP A 20 -18.95 10.02 0.22
N PHE A 21 -18.97 8.98 1.07
CA PHE A 21 -18.53 7.63 0.74
C PHE A 21 -19.57 6.58 1.12
N ALA A 22 -19.79 5.58 0.27
CA ALA A 22 -20.53 4.37 0.61
C ALA A 22 -19.68 3.43 1.47
N LEU A 23 -18.35 3.48 1.36
CA LEU A 23 -17.43 2.80 2.26
C LEU A 23 -17.44 3.41 3.65
N ALA A 24 -17.23 2.59 4.68
CA ALA A 24 -16.93 3.12 6.00
C ALA A 24 -15.49 3.67 6.00
N ILE A 25 -15.31 4.86 6.57
CA ILE A 25 -13.99 5.48 6.75
C ILE A 25 -13.80 6.04 8.16
N ILE A 26 -12.57 5.92 8.66
CA ILE A 26 -12.10 6.57 9.89
C ILE A 26 -10.81 7.30 9.56
N GLU A 27 -10.81 8.62 9.71
CA GLU A 27 -9.61 9.46 9.57
C GLU A 27 -9.00 9.70 10.95
N GLU A 28 -7.71 9.42 11.08
CA GLU A 28 -6.94 9.70 12.29
C GLU A 28 -5.70 10.52 11.97
N ASN A 29 -5.47 11.58 12.74
CA ASN A 29 -4.33 12.49 12.57
C ASN A 29 -3.03 11.96 13.21
N LYS A 30 -2.89 10.64 13.25
CA LYS A 30 -1.71 9.92 13.72
C LYS A 30 -1.54 8.67 12.88
N LEU A 31 -0.31 8.35 12.51
CA LEU A 31 0.01 7.15 11.75
C LEU A 31 0.13 5.93 12.68
N ILE A 32 -1.00 5.46 13.17
CA ILE A 32 -1.08 4.27 14.03
C ILE A 32 -1.90 3.22 13.27
N SER A 33 -1.23 2.24 12.67
CA SER A 33 -1.92 1.10 12.05
C SER A 33 -2.55 0.24 13.14
N HIS A 34 -3.74 -0.30 12.87
CA HIS A 34 -4.37 -1.31 13.74
C HIS A 34 -3.78 -2.70 13.56
N ARG A 35 -2.72 -2.82 12.75
CA ARG A 35 -2.14 -4.07 12.29
C ARG A 35 -0.61 -4.05 12.40
N GLY A 36 -0.07 -5.16 12.90
CA GLY A 36 1.28 -5.20 13.49
C GLY A 36 2.42 -5.05 12.48
N LEU A 37 2.21 -5.47 11.23
CA LEU A 37 3.31 -5.61 10.27
C LEU A 37 3.89 -4.26 9.81
N PHE A 38 3.08 -3.22 9.76
CA PHE A 38 3.51 -1.87 9.40
C PHE A 38 3.47 -0.89 10.57
N TYR A 39 3.11 -1.33 11.77
CA TYR A 39 2.99 -0.48 12.95
C TYR A 39 4.27 0.31 13.23
N ASN A 40 5.43 -0.35 13.31
CA ASN A 40 6.70 0.32 13.58
C ASN A 40 7.10 1.27 12.44
N LEU A 41 6.82 0.90 11.18
CA LEU A 41 7.11 1.74 10.02
C LEU A 41 6.34 3.06 10.09
N LEU A 42 5.09 3.01 10.50
CA LEU A 42 4.21 4.18 10.59
C LEU A 42 4.47 5.02 11.83
N LEU A 43 4.79 4.40 12.97
CA LEU A 43 5.02 5.08 14.25
C LEU A 43 6.20 6.07 14.21
N GLU A 44 7.16 5.87 13.32
CA GLU A 44 8.32 6.76 13.13
C GLU A 44 8.01 7.99 12.25
N GLN A 45 6.77 8.13 11.76
CA GLN A 45 6.37 9.16 10.82
C GLN A 45 5.21 10.00 11.39
N ASP A 46 5.15 11.27 11.01
CA ASP A 46 3.96 12.09 11.21
C ASP A 46 3.03 11.98 10.00
N GLY A 47 1.73 12.18 10.18
CA GLY A 47 0.77 12.15 9.08
C GLY A 47 -0.65 11.83 9.50
N THR A 48 -1.48 11.56 8.49
CA THR A 48 -2.89 11.16 8.65
C THR A 48 -3.08 9.77 8.05
N ILE A 49 -3.79 8.90 8.75
CA ILE A 49 -4.20 7.59 8.24
C ILE A 49 -5.71 7.56 8.08
N VAL A 50 -6.16 6.89 7.03
CA VAL A 50 -7.56 6.58 6.78
C VAL A 50 -7.71 5.07 6.81
N HIS A 51 -8.48 4.57 7.76
CA HIS A 51 -8.95 3.20 7.76
C HIS A 51 -10.12 3.11 6.80
N VAL A 52 -10.12 2.10 5.93
CA VAL A 52 -11.21 1.83 4.98
C VAL A 52 -11.82 0.47 5.29
N GLY A 53 -13.13 0.43 5.47
CA GLY A 53 -13.84 -0.74 5.95
C GLY A 53 -15.21 -0.92 5.33
N ASN A 54 -15.80 -2.09 5.60
CA ASN A 54 -17.06 -2.51 5.00
C ASN A 54 -18.16 -1.44 5.17
N PRO A 55 -19.03 -1.24 4.16
CA PRO A 55 -20.13 -0.28 4.23
C PRO A 55 -21.00 -0.41 5.48
N ASP A 56 -21.18 -1.61 6.00
CA ASP A 56 -22.00 -1.86 7.19
C ASP A 56 -21.42 -1.23 8.48
N PHE A 57 -20.15 -0.80 8.46
CA PHE A 57 -19.48 -0.13 9.59
C PHE A 57 -19.58 1.41 9.55
N LYS A 58 -20.35 1.99 8.63
CA LYS A 58 -20.48 3.46 8.53
C LYS A 58 -20.96 4.12 9.84
N ASP A 59 -21.90 3.47 10.51
CA ASP A 59 -22.58 4.01 11.71
C ASP A 59 -22.00 3.47 13.03
N ASP A 60 -21.16 2.43 12.97
CA ASP A 60 -20.53 1.82 14.16
C ASP A 60 -19.02 1.72 13.97
N LYS A 61 -18.31 2.67 14.58
CA LYS A 61 -16.85 2.84 14.48
C LYS A 61 -16.09 2.20 15.65
N GLU A 62 -16.81 1.64 16.62
CA GLU A 62 -16.22 1.03 17.82
C GLU A 62 -15.93 -0.46 17.60
N ILE A 63 -16.58 -1.08 16.61
CA ILE A 63 -16.31 -2.44 16.18
C ILE A 63 -15.10 -2.48 15.23
N GLY A 64 -14.39 -3.61 15.25
CA GLY A 64 -13.19 -3.78 14.43
C GLY A 64 -13.43 -3.42 12.96
N PHE A 65 -12.52 -2.65 12.38
CA PHE A 65 -12.64 -2.16 11.01
C PHE A 65 -12.01 -3.16 10.03
N PHE A 66 -12.83 -3.78 9.19
CA PHE A 66 -12.41 -4.83 8.24
C PHE A 66 -12.88 -4.51 6.83
N ALA A 67 -12.22 -5.11 5.83
CA ALA A 67 -12.44 -4.82 4.42
C ALA A 67 -12.89 -6.04 3.59
N ASP A 68 -13.43 -7.08 4.21
CA ASP A 68 -13.80 -8.33 3.53
C ASP A 68 -14.93 -8.17 2.51
N GLU A 69 -15.84 -7.22 2.69
CA GLU A 69 -16.90 -6.91 1.72
C GLU A 69 -16.44 -5.99 0.58
N ILE A 70 -15.22 -5.45 0.67
CA ILE A 70 -14.60 -4.59 -0.35
C ILE A 70 -13.75 -5.44 -1.31
N ILE A 71 -13.36 -6.63 -0.89
CA ILE A 71 -12.43 -7.50 -1.59
C ILE A 71 -13.18 -8.45 -2.54
N ASP A 72 -12.70 -8.52 -3.77
CA ASP A 72 -13.01 -9.59 -4.71
C ASP A 72 -12.12 -10.80 -4.41
N TRP A 73 -12.69 -11.73 -3.65
CA TRP A 73 -12.03 -12.96 -3.25
C TRP A 73 -11.88 -13.98 -4.38
N SER A 74 -12.55 -13.79 -5.53
CA SER A 74 -12.52 -14.76 -6.64
C SER A 74 -11.21 -14.79 -7.44
N VAL A 75 -10.28 -13.87 -7.14
CA VAL A 75 -9.04 -13.67 -7.89
C VAL A 75 -7.97 -14.71 -7.57
N ASP A 76 -7.91 -15.15 -6.31
CA ASP A 76 -6.99 -16.20 -5.86
C ASP A 76 -7.79 -17.48 -5.65
N PRO A 77 -7.68 -18.49 -6.54
CA PRO A 77 -8.54 -19.68 -6.54
C PRO A 77 -8.26 -20.64 -5.38
N ASN A 78 -7.44 -20.25 -4.41
CA ASN A 78 -7.30 -20.96 -3.14
C ASN A 78 -8.59 -20.79 -2.30
N ASP A 79 -9.63 -21.52 -2.70
CA ASP A 79 -10.95 -21.51 -2.04
C ASP A 79 -10.93 -22.14 -0.64
N GLN A 80 -9.79 -22.70 -0.20
CA GLN A 80 -9.66 -23.40 1.07
C GLN A 80 -8.62 -22.75 1.96
N ILE A 81 -9.09 -21.90 2.87
CA ILE A 81 -8.32 -21.47 4.03
C ILE A 81 -8.39 -22.58 5.10
N SER A 82 -7.24 -23.17 5.41
CA SER A 82 -7.06 -24.04 6.56
C SER A 82 -6.86 -23.20 7.81
N ILE A 83 -7.79 -23.30 8.77
CA ILE A 83 -7.61 -22.68 10.08
C ILE A 83 -6.80 -23.66 10.94
N PRO A 84 -5.55 -23.34 11.31
CA PRO A 84 -4.77 -24.22 12.16
C PRO A 84 -5.46 -24.39 13.51
N ILE A 85 -5.41 -25.61 14.04
CA ILE A 85 -5.85 -25.89 15.40
C ILE A 85 -4.74 -25.38 16.31
N HIS A 86 -5.05 -24.40 17.15
CA HIS A 86 -4.08 -23.89 18.12
C HIS A 86 -3.80 -24.98 19.16
N ASP A 87 -2.65 -25.63 19.04
CA ASP A 87 -2.13 -26.56 20.04
C ASP A 87 -1.09 -25.82 20.88
N THR A 88 -1.39 -25.62 22.16
CA THR A 88 -0.49 -24.92 23.09
C THR A 88 0.80 -25.69 23.37
N ASP A 89 0.85 -26.98 23.03
CA ASP A 89 2.04 -27.81 23.15
C ASP A 89 2.88 -27.83 21.86
N ASP A 90 2.38 -27.24 20.75
CA ASP A 90 3.16 -27.09 19.52
C ASP A 90 4.17 -25.95 19.67
N ILE A 91 5.42 -26.27 19.34
CA ILE A 91 6.52 -25.30 19.32
C ILE A 91 6.46 -24.41 18.07
N ILE A 92 5.70 -24.80 17.06
CA ILE A 92 5.46 -24.05 15.83
C ILE A 92 4.17 -23.25 16.03
N ASP A 93 4.28 -21.94 16.24
CA ASP A 93 3.13 -21.02 16.26
C ASP A 93 2.61 -20.80 14.83
N ASP A 94 1.95 -21.82 14.27
CA ASP A 94 1.28 -21.71 12.98
C ASP A 94 -0.05 -20.97 13.15
N ARG A 95 -0.09 -19.74 12.64
CA ARG A 95 -1.29 -18.88 12.64
C ARG A 95 -2.06 -18.93 11.33
N GLY A 96 -1.64 -19.79 10.39
CA GLY A 96 -2.27 -19.96 9.09
C GLY A 96 -1.86 -18.89 8.09
N SER A 97 -0.70 -18.26 8.24
CA SER A 97 -0.17 -17.36 7.23
C SER A 97 0.12 -18.10 5.91
N ASN A 98 0.37 -17.34 4.84
CA ASN A 98 0.81 -17.83 3.53
C ASN A 98 -0.20 -18.73 2.79
N GLN A 99 -1.50 -18.48 2.94
CA GLN A 99 -2.56 -19.27 2.27
C GLN A 99 -3.22 -18.54 1.09
N GLN A 100 -3.30 -17.21 1.17
CA GLN A 100 -3.93 -16.40 0.13
C GLN A 100 -3.12 -15.12 -0.08
N PHE A 101 -2.68 -14.89 -1.30
CA PHE A 101 -1.68 -13.86 -1.57
C PHE A 101 -2.26 -12.67 -2.31
N ILE A 102 -3.24 -12.91 -3.18
CA ILE A 102 -3.71 -11.93 -4.15
C ILE A 102 -5.14 -11.52 -3.83
N PHE A 103 -5.44 -10.24 -4.02
CA PHE A 103 -6.80 -9.72 -3.94
C PHE A 103 -7.06 -8.66 -5.00
N LYS A 104 -8.34 -8.37 -5.26
CA LYS A 104 -8.76 -7.14 -5.94
C LYS A 104 -9.77 -6.40 -5.08
N ILE A 105 -9.88 -5.11 -5.31
CA ILE A 105 -10.98 -4.27 -4.84
C ILE A 105 -12.15 -4.48 -5.80
N LEU A 106 -13.34 -4.73 -5.26
CA LEU A 106 -14.57 -4.84 -6.05
C LEU A 106 -14.78 -3.57 -6.88
N SER A 107 -15.17 -3.77 -8.14
CA SER A 107 -15.27 -2.69 -9.14
C SER A 107 -16.10 -1.49 -8.67
N GLN A 108 -17.18 -1.73 -7.92
CA GLN A 108 -18.08 -0.70 -7.38
C GLN A 108 -17.40 0.27 -6.39
N TYR A 109 -16.31 -0.14 -5.74
CA TYR A 109 -15.58 0.69 -4.77
C TYR A 109 -14.35 1.37 -5.34
N LYS A 110 -13.94 1.06 -6.58
CA LYS A 110 -12.72 1.63 -7.19
C LYS A 110 -12.75 3.16 -7.23
N VAL A 111 -13.91 3.76 -7.54
CA VAL A 111 -14.06 5.22 -7.65
C VAL A 111 -13.79 5.90 -6.31
N GLU A 112 -14.39 5.39 -5.23
CA GLU A 112 -14.23 5.94 -3.88
C GLU A 112 -12.79 5.76 -3.36
N ILE A 113 -12.20 4.58 -3.52
CA ILE A 113 -10.79 4.34 -3.16
C ILE A 113 -9.87 5.28 -3.94
N ASN A 114 -10.12 5.47 -5.24
CA ASN A 114 -9.35 6.39 -6.05
C ASN A 114 -9.46 7.84 -5.55
N GLN A 115 -10.66 8.25 -5.14
CA GLN A 115 -10.89 9.58 -4.56
C GLN A 115 -10.12 9.76 -3.25
N ILE A 116 -10.16 8.79 -2.34
CA ILE A 116 -9.40 8.83 -1.08
C ILE A 116 -7.89 8.90 -1.35
N LEU A 117 -7.38 8.06 -2.26
CA LEU A 117 -5.97 8.08 -2.67
C LEU A 117 -5.56 9.44 -3.25
N THR A 118 -6.40 10.04 -4.09
CA THR A 118 -6.14 11.36 -4.69
C THR A 118 -6.06 12.43 -3.62
N ILE A 119 -7.05 12.47 -2.70
CA ILE A 119 -7.07 13.41 -1.57
C ILE A 119 -5.84 13.22 -0.68
N ALA A 120 -5.46 11.98 -0.38
CA ALA A 120 -4.26 11.68 0.40
C ALA A 120 -2.98 12.20 -0.28
N VAL A 121 -2.86 12.03 -1.60
CA VAL A 121 -1.70 12.55 -2.36
C VAL A 121 -1.68 14.08 -2.33
N ASP A 122 -2.81 14.72 -2.60
CA ASP A 122 -2.93 16.18 -2.68
C ASP A 122 -2.67 16.88 -1.33
N ASN A 123 -2.94 16.20 -0.22
CA ASN A 123 -2.71 16.72 1.14
C ASN A 123 -1.37 16.30 1.75
N SER A 124 -0.61 15.41 1.11
CA SER A 124 0.72 15.05 1.56
C SER A 124 1.74 16.11 1.13
N PRO A 125 2.41 16.83 2.06
CA PRO A 125 3.35 17.90 1.69
C PRO A 125 4.54 17.45 0.83
N ASN A 126 4.83 16.16 0.82
CA ASN A 126 5.91 15.55 0.04
C ASN A 126 5.42 14.49 -0.94
N ASN A 127 4.11 14.47 -1.23
CA ASN A 127 3.44 13.51 -2.10
C ASN A 127 3.78 12.05 -1.77
N LYS A 128 3.95 11.74 -0.49
CA LYS A 128 4.19 10.38 -0.01
C LYS A 128 2.92 9.83 0.62
N VAL A 129 2.37 8.83 -0.04
CA VAL A 129 1.21 8.09 0.46
C VAL A 129 1.57 6.62 0.52
N CYS A 130 1.03 5.89 1.49
CA CYS A 130 1.11 4.44 1.56
C CYS A 130 -0.31 3.87 1.46
N PHE A 131 -0.54 2.95 0.53
CA PHE A 131 -1.69 2.05 0.58
C PHE A 131 -1.24 0.77 1.26
N LEU A 132 -1.85 0.44 2.39
CA LEU A 132 -1.47 -0.69 3.22
C LEU A 132 -2.61 -1.70 3.26
N THR A 133 -2.24 -2.98 3.21
CA THR A 133 -3.14 -4.08 3.53
C THR A 133 -2.50 -5.01 4.53
N ASP A 134 -3.32 -5.61 5.40
CA ASP A 134 -2.90 -6.72 6.25
C ASP A 134 -4.01 -7.78 6.23
N TYR A 135 -3.60 -9.04 6.18
CA TYR A 135 -4.49 -10.18 6.25
C TYR A 135 -3.78 -11.34 6.95
N GLN A 136 -4.41 -11.89 7.99
CA GLN A 136 -3.79 -12.95 8.80
C GLN A 136 -3.43 -14.23 8.03
N PHE A 137 -4.18 -14.52 6.95
CA PHE A 137 -3.90 -15.65 6.06
C PHE A 137 -3.10 -15.23 4.81
N GLY A 138 -2.73 -13.95 4.76
CA GLY A 138 -1.84 -13.33 3.78
C GLY A 138 -0.39 -13.75 3.94
N PRO A 139 0.52 -13.17 3.14
CA PRO A 139 1.95 -13.35 3.34
C PRO A 139 2.35 -13.06 4.78
N GLU A 140 3.21 -13.89 5.36
CA GLU A 140 3.71 -13.72 6.73
C GLU A 140 4.60 -12.48 6.87
N ASN A 141 5.33 -12.14 5.81
CA ASN A 141 6.29 -11.05 5.81
C ASN A 141 5.73 -9.83 5.09
N ALA A 142 5.90 -8.67 5.72
CA ALA A 142 5.61 -7.38 5.11
C ALA A 142 6.40 -7.20 3.80
N ASN A 143 5.70 -6.81 2.74
CA ASN A 143 6.32 -6.37 1.49
C ASN A 143 6.14 -4.87 1.30
N ILE A 144 7.19 -4.17 0.87
CA ILE A 144 7.10 -2.75 0.51
C ILE A 144 7.39 -2.64 -0.99
N GLU A 145 6.41 -2.14 -1.73
CA GLU A 145 6.55 -1.87 -3.16
C GLU A 145 6.48 -0.36 -3.40
N ILE A 146 7.32 0.15 -4.30
CA ILE A 146 7.31 1.56 -4.68
C ILE A 146 6.58 1.67 -6.01
N ILE A 147 5.55 2.50 -6.05
CA ILE A 147 4.80 2.85 -7.25
C ILE A 147 4.82 4.38 -7.43
N TYR A 148 4.75 4.85 -8.66
CA TYR A 148 5.00 6.27 -8.94
C TYR A 148 3.71 7.07 -9.06
N THR A 149 2.61 6.42 -9.46
CA THR A 149 1.32 7.07 -9.70
C THR A 149 0.15 6.21 -9.22
N ILE A 150 -1.01 6.85 -9.00
CA ILE A 150 -2.28 6.15 -8.75
C ILE A 150 -2.67 5.29 -9.97
N ASN A 151 -2.26 5.67 -11.18
CA ASN A 151 -2.49 4.85 -12.37
C ASN A 151 -1.67 3.55 -12.34
N ASP A 152 -0.45 3.57 -11.80
CA ASP A 152 0.38 2.36 -11.65
C ASP A 152 -0.28 1.39 -10.66
N PHE A 153 -0.83 1.91 -9.56
CA PHE A 153 -1.63 1.12 -8.61
C PHE A 153 -2.78 0.40 -9.30
N TRP A 154 -3.60 1.13 -10.05
CA TRP A 154 -4.74 0.54 -10.74
C TRP A 154 -4.33 -0.39 -11.88
N ALA A 155 -3.20 -0.12 -12.56
CA ALA A 155 -2.66 -1.03 -13.57
C ALA A 155 -2.24 -2.37 -12.94
N LEU A 156 -1.58 -2.36 -11.79
CA LEU A 156 -1.23 -3.59 -11.05
C LEU A 156 -2.51 -4.34 -10.64
N HIS A 157 -3.43 -3.64 -9.98
CA HIS A 157 -4.72 -4.17 -9.57
C HIS A 157 -5.48 -4.83 -10.74
N ASP A 158 -5.57 -4.16 -11.88
CA ASP A 158 -6.36 -4.65 -13.02
C ASP A 158 -5.68 -5.81 -13.74
N SER A 159 -4.34 -5.83 -13.79
CA SER A 159 -3.56 -6.85 -14.51
C SER A 159 -3.61 -8.24 -13.89
N GLY A 160 -3.69 -8.33 -12.56
CA GLY A 160 -3.60 -9.61 -11.84
C GLY A 160 -4.07 -9.54 -10.39
N GLY A 161 -4.23 -8.33 -9.84
CA GLY A 161 -4.55 -8.10 -8.45
C GLY A 161 -3.39 -7.48 -7.70
N LEU A 162 -3.62 -7.20 -6.43
CA LEU A 162 -2.66 -6.65 -5.48
C LEU A 162 -2.27 -7.76 -4.50
N THR A 163 -1.08 -7.66 -3.89
CA THR A 163 -0.66 -8.64 -2.88
C THR A 163 -1.11 -8.18 -1.50
N PHE A 164 -1.65 -9.08 -0.68
CA PHE A 164 -1.90 -8.80 0.73
C PHE A 164 -0.61 -8.52 1.51
N THR A 165 -0.74 -7.94 2.70
CA THR A 165 0.42 -7.70 3.59
C THR A 165 1.47 -6.81 2.90
N GLN A 166 0.97 -5.87 2.10
CA GLN A 166 1.77 -5.02 1.24
C GLN A 166 1.54 -3.55 1.58
N CYS A 167 2.64 -2.80 1.65
CA CYS A 167 2.67 -1.35 1.72
C CYS A 167 3.15 -0.82 0.36
N MET A 168 2.23 -0.27 -0.43
CA MET A 168 2.55 0.38 -1.70
C MET A 168 2.80 1.87 -1.45
N LYS A 169 4.05 2.30 -1.60
CA LYS A 169 4.47 3.68 -1.38
C LYS A 169 4.40 4.46 -2.68
N TYR A 170 3.49 5.43 -2.73
CA TYR A 170 3.42 6.44 -3.76
C TYR A 170 4.51 7.49 -3.53
N MET A 171 5.29 7.77 -4.57
CA MET A 171 6.23 8.89 -4.58
C MET A 171 5.96 9.73 -5.84
N ALA A 172 4.91 10.56 -5.80
CA ALA A 172 4.58 11.39 -6.93
C ALA A 172 5.60 12.53 -7.07
N ASN A 173 6.54 12.35 -7.99
CA ASN A 173 7.47 13.36 -8.52
C ASN A 173 8.40 14.07 -7.51
N SER A 174 9.54 13.45 -7.24
CA SER A 174 10.82 14.18 -7.24
C SER A 174 11.33 14.48 -8.67
N CYS A 175 10.68 13.93 -9.71
CA CYS A 175 11.13 14.01 -11.11
C CYS A 175 10.92 15.38 -11.78
N ALA A 176 10.10 16.28 -11.22
CA ALA A 176 10.00 17.65 -11.74
C ALA A 176 11.30 18.45 -11.54
N ALA A 177 12.18 18.05 -10.61
CA ALA A 177 13.47 18.70 -10.38
C ALA A 177 14.63 18.10 -11.20
N HIS A 178 14.48 16.93 -11.82
CA HIS A 178 15.56 16.28 -12.58
C HIS A 178 15.53 16.55 -14.09
N ASN A 179 14.37 16.89 -14.66
CA ASN A 179 14.26 17.17 -16.09
C ASN A 179 14.73 18.57 -16.51
N SER A 180 15.05 19.47 -15.58
CA SER A 180 15.74 20.74 -15.90
C SER A 180 17.27 20.61 -15.92
N GLY A 181 17.84 19.47 -15.49
CA GLY A 181 19.30 19.23 -15.46
C GLY A 181 19.81 18.19 -16.48
N LEU A 182 18.99 17.20 -16.85
CA LEU A 182 19.40 16.10 -17.72
C LEU A 182 19.39 16.40 -19.23
N ALA A 183 18.79 17.52 -19.65
CA ALA A 183 18.88 17.99 -21.03
C ALA A 183 20.29 18.46 -21.46
N LYS A 184 21.29 18.38 -20.58
CA LYS A 184 22.70 18.74 -20.87
C LYS A 184 23.70 17.57 -20.91
N VAL A 185 23.27 16.33 -20.64
CA VAL A 185 24.19 15.15 -20.63
C VAL A 185 23.63 13.99 -21.46
N ALA A 186 22.82 14.27 -22.49
CA ALA A 186 22.47 13.29 -23.51
C ALA A 186 23.58 13.20 -24.56
N GLY A 187 24.69 12.59 -24.17
CA GLY A 187 25.85 12.42 -25.03
C GLY A 187 26.88 11.52 -24.38
N ASN A 188 26.48 10.29 -23.98
CA ASN A 188 27.29 9.08 -24.12
C ASN A 188 26.54 7.84 -23.64
N LEU A 189 26.45 6.89 -24.58
CA LEU A 189 26.19 5.45 -24.50
C LEU A 189 25.75 4.83 -23.16
N LEU A 190 24.67 4.05 -23.23
CA LEU A 190 24.62 2.76 -22.54
C LEU A 190 24.14 1.67 -23.50
N HIS A 191 25.06 0.81 -23.92
CA HIS A 191 24.75 -0.46 -24.56
C HIS A 191 24.31 -1.43 -23.45
N ILE A 192 23.05 -1.87 -23.49
CA ILE A 192 22.57 -2.97 -22.63
C ILE A 192 22.77 -4.27 -23.41
N ALA A 193 23.68 -5.12 -22.94
CA ALA A 193 23.86 -6.47 -23.45
C ALA A 193 22.80 -7.39 -22.82
N ASN A 194 22.04 -8.09 -23.66
CA ASN A 194 21.09 -9.13 -23.26
C ASN A 194 21.85 -10.35 -22.73
N LEU A 195 21.55 -10.78 -21.50
CA LEU A 195 21.85 -12.13 -21.02
C LEU A 195 20.55 -12.78 -20.53
N PRO A 196 20.30 -14.06 -20.87
CA PRO A 196 19.11 -14.77 -20.44
C PRO A 196 19.30 -15.29 -19.01
N ASN A 197 18.27 -15.13 -18.19
CA ASN A 197 18.11 -15.67 -16.84
C ASN A 197 19.04 -15.09 -15.76
N SER A 198 18.69 -13.94 -15.20
CA SER A 198 19.00 -13.54 -13.82
C SER A 198 18.14 -12.34 -13.43
N TYR A 199 17.67 -12.32 -12.17
CA TYR A 199 16.90 -11.24 -11.56
C TYR A 199 17.58 -9.88 -11.75
N ILE A 200 16.83 -8.90 -12.27
CA ILE A 200 17.29 -7.52 -12.37
C ILE A 200 17.09 -6.87 -11.00
N PHE A 201 18.17 -6.75 -10.22
CA PHE A 201 18.22 -5.77 -9.13
C PHE A 201 18.58 -4.41 -9.72
N ILE A 202 17.61 -3.50 -9.79
CA ILE A 202 17.90 -2.10 -10.09
C ILE A 202 18.34 -1.43 -8.79
N VAL A 203 19.64 -1.42 -8.54
CA VAL A 203 20.25 -0.58 -7.51
C VAL A 203 20.52 0.79 -8.11
N TYR A 204 19.76 1.81 -7.71
CA TYR A 204 20.09 3.19 -8.06
C TYR A 204 21.26 3.66 -7.19
N LEU A 205 22.42 3.84 -7.82
CA LEU A 205 23.59 4.49 -7.21
C LEU A 205 23.35 6.01 -7.23
N ILE A 206 23.07 6.62 -6.08
CA ILE A 206 23.03 8.10 -5.96
C ILE A 206 24.48 8.57 -5.81
N VAL A 207 25.04 9.17 -6.86
CA VAL A 207 26.34 9.87 -6.78
C VAL A 207 26.09 11.26 -6.21
N SER A 208 26.46 11.46 -4.93
CA SER A 208 26.57 12.80 -4.34
C SER A 208 27.74 13.54 -5.00
N ASN A 209 27.46 14.67 -5.67
CA ASN A 209 28.49 15.61 -6.12
C ASN A 209 28.76 16.63 -5.02
N ASP A 210 29.49 16.21 -3.99
CA ASP A 210 30.09 17.15 -3.05
C ASP A 210 31.30 17.82 -3.71
N SER A 211 31.05 18.97 -4.32
CA SER A 211 32.11 19.85 -4.80
C SER A 211 32.40 20.94 -3.77
N ILE A 212 33.53 20.75 -3.10
CA ILE A 212 34.60 21.74 -2.86
C ILE A 212 34.13 23.19 -2.68
N LYS A 213 34.25 23.68 -1.44
CA LYS A 213 34.73 25.04 -1.17
C LYS A 213 35.93 24.97 -0.24
#